data_AF-A0A4U9W2E9-F1
#
_entry.id   AF-A0A4U9W2E9-F1
#
_cell.length_a   1.000
_cell.length_b   1.000
_cell.length_c   1.000
_cell.angle_alpha   90.00
_cell.angle_beta   90.00
_cell.angle_gamma   90.00
#
_symmetry.space_group_name_H-M   'P 1'
#
loop_
_entity.id
_entity.type
_entity.pdbx_description
1 polymer ?
#
loop_
_entity_poly.entity_id
_entity_poly.type
_entity_poly.pdbx_seq_one_letter_code
_entity_poly.pdbx_strand_id
1 'polypeptide(L)'
;MENSAPEPSSVVLSEGTKSNPTDRKLPRDKNGLPVRDPEAQDAGPHSQIGKKEGRNGDYKQVREFDKDGNPVKDIDFTDHGRPDTHPHNPHEHVYKPSKTGGTLQRDKTPAPLTYTDWINGLNK
;
A
#
# COMPACT_ATOMS: atom_id res chain seq x y z
N MET A 1 54.02 0.72 10.22
CA MET A 1 53.54 0.49 8.84
C MET A 1 52.19 -0.17 8.98
N GLU A 2 51.13 0.63 8.92
CA GLU A 2 49.77 0.21 9.22
C GLU A 2 49.10 -0.15 7.90
N ASN A 3 48.66 -1.41 7.77
CA ASN A 3 48.02 -1.91 6.56
C ASN A 3 46.59 -1.36 6.49
N SER A 4 46.40 -0.37 5.63
CA SER A 4 45.09 0.22 5.33
C SER A 4 44.26 -0.80 4.56
N ALA A 5 43.09 -1.17 5.09
CA ALA A 5 42.13 -2.04 4.43
C ALA A 5 41.56 -1.34 3.17
N PRO A 6 41.24 -2.07 2.09
CA PRO A 6 40.62 -1.46 0.93
C PRO A 6 39.19 -1.01 1.26
N GLU A 7 38.90 0.27 1.00
CA GLU A 7 37.57 0.86 1.04
C GLU A 7 36.59 0.05 0.17
N PRO A 8 35.35 -0.21 0.61
CA PRO A 8 34.37 -0.92 -0.20
C PRO A 8 34.00 -0.08 -1.43
N SER A 9 34.15 -0.69 -2.61
CA SER A 9 33.77 -0.10 -3.89
C SER A 9 32.30 0.34 -3.85
N SER A 10 32.08 1.63 -4.08
CA SER A 10 30.75 2.20 -4.25
C SER A 10 30.07 1.57 -5.46
N VAL A 11 29.05 0.76 -5.18
CA VAL A 11 28.12 0.31 -6.21
C VAL A 11 27.37 1.55 -6.68
N VAL A 12 27.78 2.08 -7.84
CA VAL A 12 27.05 3.09 -8.58
C VAL A 12 25.73 2.49 -9.05
N LEU A 13 24.68 2.66 -8.24
CA LEU A 13 23.31 2.52 -8.69
C LEU A 13 23.04 3.67 -9.65
N SER A 14 22.87 3.36 -10.92
CA SER A 14 22.46 4.32 -11.94
C SER A 14 21.13 4.95 -11.52
N GLU A 15 21.16 6.25 -11.25
CA GLU A 15 19.99 7.05 -10.90
C GLU A 15 19.12 7.30 -12.15
N GLY A 16 18.38 6.29 -12.58
CA GLY A 16 17.09 6.56 -13.22
C GLY A 16 16.22 7.24 -12.16
N THR A 17 15.77 8.47 -12.41
CA THR A 17 14.99 9.29 -11.47
C THR A 17 13.80 8.49 -10.92
N LYS A 18 13.98 7.80 -9.79
CA LYS A 18 12.89 7.09 -9.11
C LYS A 18 12.02 8.19 -8.52
N SER A 19 10.91 8.50 -9.21
CA SER A 19 9.86 9.36 -8.67
C SER A 19 9.58 8.93 -7.23
N ASN A 20 9.48 9.90 -6.30
CA ASN A 20 9.15 9.63 -4.90
C ASN A 20 8.01 8.58 -4.86
N PRO A 21 8.20 7.41 -4.20
CA PRO A 21 7.22 6.32 -4.23
C PRO A 21 5.83 6.76 -3.78
N THR A 22 5.76 7.83 -2.99
CA THR A 22 4.50 8.41 -2.53
C THR A 22 3.79 9.24 -3.60
N ASP A 23 4.46 9.67 -4.68
CA ASP A 23 3.91 10.57 -5.70
C ASP A 23 3.36 9.86 -6.94
N ARG A 24 3.69 8.58 -7.14
CA ARG A 24 3.09 7.76 -8.21
C ARG A 24 1.67 7.32 -7.84
N LYS A 25 0.83 7.04 -8.84
CA LYS A 25 -0.46 6.37 -8.61
C LYS A 25 -0.24 4.94 -8.11
N LEU A 26 -1.10 4.47 -7.21
CA LEU A 26 -1.11 3.06 -6.85
C LEU A 26 -1.45 2.19 -8.08
N PRO A 27 -0.66 1.14 -8.38
CA PRO A 27 -0.89 0.29 -9.54
C PRO A 27 -2.28 -0.33 -9.55
N ARG A 28 -2.92 -0.27 -10.71
CA ARG A 28 -4.19 -0.93 -11.01
C ARG A 28 -4.15 -1.48 -12.44
N ASP A 29 -4.88 -2.56 -12.69
CA ASP A 29 -5.04 -3.13 -14.02
C ASP A 29 -6.01 -2.28 -14.87
N LYS A 30 -6.22 -2.70 -16.12
CA LYS A 30 -7.15 -2.03 -17.05
C LYS A 30 -8.61 -2.01 -16.57
N ASN A 31 -8.98 -2.89 -15.63
CA ASN A 31 -10.32 -2.96 -15.04
C ASN A 31 -10.40 -2.15 -13.73
N GLY A 32 -9.32 -1.48 -13.34
CA GLY A 32 -9.23 -0.74 -12.09
C GLY A 32 -9.00 -1.63 -10.86
N LEU A 33 -8.67 -2.91 -11.02
CA LEU A 33 -8.37 -3.80 -9.91
C LEU A 33 -6.96 -3.56 -9.36
N PRO A 34 -6.73 -3.66 -8.04
CA PRO A 34 -5.39 -3.55 -7.48
C PRO A 34 -4.40 -4.56 -8.07
N VAL A 35 -3.20 -4.10 -8.37
CA VAL A 35 -2.11 -4.96 -8.85
C VAL A 35 -1.00 -4.96 -7.80
N ARG A 36 -0.68 -6.14 -7.26
CA ARG A 36 0.46 -6.35 -6.34
C ARG A 36 1.78 -5.96 -7.00
N ASP A 37 2.80 -5.69 -6.19
CA ASP A 37 4.12 -5.44 -6.76
C ASP A 37 4.71 -6.76 -7.29
N PRO A 38 5.13 -6.86 -8.57
CA PRO A 38 5.77 -8.07 -9.08
C PRO A 38 7.04 -8.44 -8.31
N GLU A 39 7.80 -7.46 -7.82
CA GLU A 39 9.02 -7.72 -7.04
C GLU A 39 8.70 -8.30 -5.65
N ALA A 40 7.49 -8.06 -5.15
CA ALA A 40 6.99 -8.64 -3.92
C ALA A 40 6.24 -9.96 -4.15
N GLN A 41 6.42 -10.61 -5.32
CA GLN A 41 5.72 -11.85 -5.64
C GLN A 41 6.04 -12.98 -4.62
N ASP A 42 7.33 -13.10 -4.31
CA ASP A 42 7.87 -14.16 -3.47
C ASP A 42 8.24 -13.67 -2.06
N ALA A 43 8.07 -12.37 -1.79
CA ALA A 43 8.43 -11.75 -0.52
C ALA A 43 7.40 -11.95 0.61
N GLY A 44 6.19 -12.44 0.28
CA GLY A 44 5.09 -12.61 1.22
C GLY A 44 4.18 -11.36 1.33
N PRO A 45 3.47 -11.20 2.47
CA PRO A 45 2.61 -10.03 2.71
C PRO A 45 3.41 -8.73 2.61
N HIS A 46 2.86 -7.73 1.96
CA HIS A 46 3.56 -6.47 1.69
C HIS A 46 2.58 -5.32 1.50
N SER A 47 3.13 -4.11 1.43
CA SER A 47 2.37 -2.88 1.23
C SER A 47 2.92 -2.06 0.08
N GLN A 48 2.02 -1.41 -0.66
CA GLN A 48 2.36 -0.41 -1.66
C GLN A 48 1.98 0.97 -1.14
N ILE A 49 2.84 1.96 -1.37
CA ILE A 49 2.54 3.38 -1.11
C ILE A 49 2.41 4.13 -2.45
N GLY A 50 1.50 5.10 -2.49
CA GLY A 50 1.29 5.96 -3.64
C GLY A 50 0.18 6.98 -3.43
N LYS A 51 -0.34 7.51 -4.54
CA LYS A 51 -1.51 8.38 -4.61
C LYS A 51 -2.73 7.64 -5.13
N LYS A 52 -3.90 8.09 -4.69
CA LYS A 52 -5.18 7.80 -5.33
C LYS A 52 -5.82 9.12 -5.75
N GLU A 53 -6.34 9.14 -6.98
CA GLU A 53 -7.09 10.28 -7.49
C GLU A 53 -8.47 10.33 -6.83
N GLY A 54 -8.79 11.49 -6.28
CA GLY A 54 -10.07 11.77 -5.64
C GLY A 54 -10.80 12.90 -6.35
N ARG A 55 -12.13 12.95 -6.15
CA ARG A 55 -12.96 14.06 -6.66
C ARG A 55 -12.50 15.43 -6.13
N ASN A 56 -11.94 15.46 -4.93
CA ASN A 56 -11.52 16.67 -4.23
C ASN A 56 -9.98 16.84 -4.24
N GLY A 57 -9.29 16.17 -5.17
CA GLY A 57 -7.84 16.14 -5.25
C GLY A 57 -7.24 14.78 -4.90
N ASP A 58 -5.97 14.64 -5.23
CA ASP A 58 -5.19 13.43 -5.00
C ASP A 58 -4.76 13.35 -3.53
N TYR A 59 -4.75 12.14 -3.00
CA TYR A 59 -4.31 11.89 -1.63
C TYR A 59 -3.38 10.68 -1.57
N LYS A 60 -2.53 10.68 -0.55
CA LYS A 60 -1.62 9.57 -0.26
C LYS A 60 -2.45 8.40 0.28
N GLN A 61 -2.12 7.19 -0.18
CA GLN A 61 -2.78 5.96 0.20
C GLN A 61 -1.72 4.85 0.33
N VAL A 62 -1.88 4.00 1.33
CA VAL A 62 -1.19 2.71 1.41
C VAL A 62 -2.19 1.60 1.04
N ARG A 63 -1.74 0.59 0.31
CA ARG A 63 -2.49 -0.64 0.06
C ARG A 63 -1.73 -1.83 0.58
N GLU A 64 -2.37 -2.64 1.40
CA GLU A 64 -1.81 -3.88 1.94
C GLU A 64 -2.27 -5.09 1.14
N PHE A 65 -1.38 -6.05 0.98
CA PHE A 65 -1.61 -7.31 0.30
C PHE A 65 -1.24 -8.48 1.22
N ASP A 66 -2.00 -9.57 1.13
CA ASP A 66 -1.67 -10.83 1.79
C ASP A 66 -0.54 -11.57 1.03
N LYS A 67 -0.13 -12.72 1.57
CA LYS A 67 0.92 -13.57 0.98
C LYS A 67 0.58 -14.09 -0.43
N ASP A 68 -0.71 -14.20 -0.75
CA ASP A 68 -1.20 -14.70 -2.03
C ASP A 68 -1.34 -13.55 -3.05
N GLY A 69 -1.08 -12.31 -2.61
CA GLY A 69 -1.16 -11.11 -3.44
C GLY A 69 -2.56 -10.54 -3.55
N ASN A 70 -3.50 -10.94 -2.68
CA ASN A 70 -4.82 -10.34 -2.63
C ASN A 70 -4.78 -9.03 -1.83
N PRO A 71 -5.48 -7.97 -2.27
CA PRO A 71 -5.59 -6.74 -1.48
C PRO A 71 -6.40 -7.00 -0.21
N VAL A 72 -5.87 -6.56 0.93
CA VAL A 72 -6.50 -6.72 2.26
C VAL A 72 -7.19 -5.44 2.69
N LYS A 73 -6.48 -4.30 2.61
CA LYS A 73 -7.03 -2.98 2.95
C LYS A 73 -6.29 -1.86 2.26
N ASP A 74 -7.00 -0.75 2.07
CA ASP A 74 -6.39 0.55 1.77
C ASP A 74 -6.42 1.42 3.03
N ILE A 75 -5.31 2.09 3.33
CA ILE A 75 -5.19 3.09 4.40
C ILE A 75 -5.09 4.46 3.76
N ASP A 76 -6.00 5.35 4.16
CA ASP A 76 -6.08 6.72 3.67
C ASP A 76 -5.66 7.69 4.78
N PHE A 77 -4.91 8.72 4.40
CA PHE A 77 -4.35 9.72 5.33
C PHE A 77 -5.17 11.03 5.39
N THR A 78 -6.30 11.07 4.69
CA THR A 78 -7.18 12.26 4.55
C THR A 78 -8.64 11.80 4.55
N ASP A 79 -9.58 12.67 4.93
CA ASP A 79 -11.03 12.41 4.86
C ASP A 79 -11.61 12.48 3.42
N HIS A 80 -10.77 12.75 2.42
CA HIS A 80 -11.15 12.96 1.02
C HIS A 80 -12.14 14.10 0.81
N GLY A 81 -12.14 15.09 1.71
CA GLY A 81 -13.10 16.18 1.77
C GLY A 81 -14.50 15.74 2.21
N ARG A 82 -14.59 14.69 3.02
CA ARG A 82 -15.86 14.13 3.53
C ARG A 82 -15.82 13.83 5.03
N PRO A 83 -15.52 14.82 5.89
CA PRO A 83 -15.34 14.62 7.33
C PRO A 83 -16.54 13.96 8.01
N ASP A 84 -17.76 14.23 7.56
CA ASP A 84 -18.99 13.65 8.15
C ASP A 84 -19.09 12.13 7.95
N THR A 85 -18.50 11.59 6.88
CA THR A 85 -18.54 10.15 6.56
C THR A 85 -17.18 9.45 6.72
N HIS A 86 -16.10 10.22 6.88
CA HIS A 86 -14.74 9.77 7.15
C HIS A 86 -14.18 10.57 8.33
N PRO A 87 -14.74 10.40 9.55
CA PRO A 87 -14.44 11.26 10.70
C PRO A 87 -13.06 10.98 11.34
N HIS A 88 -12.41 9.89 10.94
CA HIS A 88 -11.11 9.48 11.47
C HIS A 88 -10.05 9.59 10.39
N ASN A 89 -8.90 10.18 10.72
CA ASN A 89 -7.73 10.20 9.83
C ASN A 89 -6.47 9.94 10.66
N PRO A 90 -5.59 9.02 10.22
CA PRO A 90 -5.81 8.06 9.13
C PRO A 90 -6.97 7.08 9.41
N HIS A 91 -7.52 6.48 8.35
CA HIS A 91 -8.54 5.42 8.42
C HIS A 91 -8.27 4.32 7.40
N GLU A 92 -8.88 3.15 7.60
CA GLU A 92 -8.75 2.00 6.72
C GLU A 92 -10.07 1.62 6.04
N HIS A 93 -9.95 1.03 4.85
CA HIS A 93 -11.03 0.42 4.09
C HIS A 93 -10.64 -1.01 3.70
N VAL A 94 -11.30 -1.98 4.31
CA VAL A 94 -11.03 -3.41 4.08
C VAL A 94 -11.61 -3.86 2.74
N TYR A 95 -10.90 -4.74 2.05
CA TYR A 95 -11.41 -5.45 0.88
C TYR A 95 -12.24 -6.65 1.32
N LYS A 96 -13.49 -6.73 0.85
CA LYS A 96 -14.45 -7.78 1.18
C LYS A 96 -14.87 -8.53 -0.07
N PRO A 97 -15.28 -9.82 0.04
CA PRO A 97 -15.91 -10.52 -1.07
C PRO A 97 -17.10 -9.72 -1.63
N SER A 98 -17.19 -9.65 -2.95
CA SER A 98 -18.34 -9.05 -3.63
C SER A 98 -19.62 -9.83 -3.28
N LYS A 99 -20.72 -9.10 -3.02
CA LYS A 99 -22.04 -9.71 -2.74
C LYS A 99 -22.57 -10.58 -3.88
N THR A 100 -22.13 -10.33 -5.10
CA THR A 100 -22.51 -11.08 -6.30
C THR A 100 -21.47 -12.12 -6.72
N GLY A 101 -20.45 -12.37 -5.87
CA GLY A 101 -19.27 -13.13 -6.25
C GLY A 101 -18.30 -12.33 -7.13
N GLY A 102 -17.14 -12.92 -7.42
CA GLY A 102 -16.07 -12.31 -8.21
C GLY A 102 -15.00 -11.62 -7.35
N THR A 103 -14.36 -10.59 -7.90
CA THR A 103 -13.21 -9.92 -7.30
C THR A 103 -13.56 -9.22 -5.98
N LEU A 104 -12.59 -9.16 -5.06
CA LEU A 104 -12.70 -8.40 -3.82
C LEU A 104 -13.02 -6.92 -4.10
N GLN A 105 -13.91 -6.36 -3.29
CA GLN A 105 -14.31 -4.97 -3.35
C GLN A 105 -13.90 -4.25 -2.08
N ARG A 106 -13.28 -3.09 -2.25
CA ARG A 106 -12.99 -2.16 -1.15
C ARG A 106 -14.28 -1.68 -0.52
N ASP A 107 -14.41 -1.85 0.80
CA ASP A 107 -15.55 -1.33 1.55
C ASP A 107 -15.59 0.21 1.46
N LYS A 108 -16.80 0.75 1.36
CA LYS A 108 -17.03 2.20 1.35
C LYS A 108 -17.05 2.79 2.74
N THR A 109 -17.36 1.98 3.75
CA THR A 109 -17.36 2.42 5.15
C THR A 109 -15.93 2.40 5.68
N PRO A 110 -15.38 3.54 6.12
CA PRO A 110 -14.07 3.58 6.76
C PRO A 110 -14.15 3.00 8.17
N ALA A 111 -13.07 2.36 8.61
CA ALA A 111 -12.85 2.01 10.00
C ALA A 111 -11.66 2.81 10.56
N PRO A 112 -11.63 3.13 11.87
CA PRO A 112 -10.40 3.56 12.52
C PRO A 112 -9.27 2.55 12.26
N LEU A 113 -8.01 3.00 12.23
CA LEU A 113 -6.89 2.06 12.12
C LEU A 113 -6.94 1.02 13.23
N THR A 114 -6.94 -0.25 12.85
CA THR A 114 -6.84 -1.37 13.77
C THR A 114 -5.41 -1.91 13.73
N TYR A 115 -4.70 -1.86 14.85
CA TYR A 115 -3.34 -2.42 14.97
C TYR A 115 -3.35 -3.93 15.26
N THR A 116 -4.53 -4.51 15.46
CA THR A 116 -4.74 -5.81 16.08
C THR A 116 -4.36 -7.00 15.19
N ASP A 117 -4.22 -6.80 13.88
CA ASP A 117 -3.94 -7.89 12.94
C ASP A 117 -2.44 -8.25 12.85
N TRP A 118 -1.53 -7.32 13.19
CA TRP A 118 -0.08 -7.62 13.19
C TRP A 118 0.35 -8.44 14.42
N ILE A 119 -0.31 -8.25 15.56
CA ILE A 119 0.03 -8.97 16.81
C ILE A 119 -0.40 -10.44 16.76
N ASN A 120 -1.51 -10.76 16.10
CA ASN A 120 -2.04 -12.13 16.08
C ASN A 120 -1.49 -13.00 14.92
N GLY A 121 -0.84 -12.40 13.93
CA GLY A 121 -0.27 -13.10 12.77
C GLY A 121 1.14 -13.68 12.96
N LEU A 122 1.80 -13.42 14.10
CA LEU A 122 3.14 -13.95 14.41
C LEU A 122 3.12 -15.30 15.15
N ASN A 123 1.93 -15.84 15.48
CA ASN A 123 1.76 -17.07 16.25
C ASN A 123 1.11 -18.22 15.47
N LYS A 124 1.40 -18.37 14.16
CA LYS A 124 1.08 -19.59 13.40
C LYS A 124 2.20 -20.00 12.47
#